data_AF-A0A8H9XJ81-F1
#
_entry.id   AF-A0A8H9XJ81-F1
#
_cell.length_a   1.000
_cell.length_b   1.000
_cell.length_c   1.000
_cell.angle_alpha   90.00
_cell.angle_beta   90.00
_cell.angle_gamma   90.00
#
_symmetry.space_group_name_H-M   'P 1'
#
loop_
_entity.id
_entity.type
_entity.pdbx_description
1 polymer ?
#
loop_
_entity_poly.entity_id
_entity_poly.type
_entity_poly.pdbx_seq_one_letter_code
_entity_poly.pdbx_strand_id
1 'polypeptide(L)'
;MRLNLRIDSLAGASVALSIVLAGASLALNGAHAQTVADVAVEGREATTTTVAYLGRAPEAVRRDVREAAGQVCGAALRNSELEPLDLRWCRDTAAARTLRTYASLRAQGLAAAAPLEVRVLAAR
;
A
#
# COMPACT_ATOMS: atom_id res chain seq x y z
N MET A 1 -34.14 46.68 -28.79
CA MET A 1 -32.93 46.04 -29.34
C MET A 1 -32.08 45.59 -28.16
N ARG A 2 -31.78 44.29 -28.09
CA ARG A 2 -31.22 43.62 -26.90
C ARG A 2 -29.70 43.77 -26.84
N LEU A 3 -29.19 44.27 -25.71
CA LEU A 3 -27.77 44.21 -25.34
C LEU A 3 -27.45 42.81 -24.80
N ASN A 4 -26.40 42.18 -25.34
CA ASN A 4 -25.83 40.93 -24.84
C ASN A 4 -24.92 41.22 -23.64
N LEU A 5 -25.40 40.89 -22.44
CA LEU A 5 -24.59 40.74 -21.22
C LEU A 5 -24.55 39.25 -20.90
N ARG A 6 -23.36 38.63 -20.90
CA ARG A 6 -23.15 37.31 -20.30
C ARG A 6 -22.45 37.50 -18.97
N ILE A 7 -23.17 37.19 -17.90
CA ILE A 7 -22.75 37.28 -16.50
C ILE A 7 -22.37 35.87 -16.04
N ASP A 8 -21.26 35.77 -15.31
CA ASP A 8 -20.77 34.61 -14.55
C ASP A 8 -21.84 33.92 -13.68
N SER A 9 -21.70 32.62 -13.45
CA SER A 9 -22.33 31.93 -12.30
C SER A 9 -21.58 30.67 -11.91
N LEU A 10 -21.00 30.70 -10.71
CA LEU A 10 -20.62 29.54 -9.89
C LEU A 10 -21.89 28.78 -9.43
N ALA A 11 -21.85 27.45 -9.46
CA ALA A 11 -22.73 26.55 -8.70
C ALA A 11 -22.10 25.14 -8.75
N GLY A 12 -22.03 24.33 -7.70
CA GLY A 12 -22.62 24.38 -6.37
C GLY A 12 -22.58 22.97 -5.78
N ALA A 13 -22.60 22.89 -4.46
CA ALA A 13 -22.61 21.70 -3.60
C ALA A 13 -23.67 20.64 -3.99
N SER A 14 -23.68 19.37 -3.52
CA SER A 14 -24.03 19.02 -2.13
C SER A 14 -24.09 17.49 -1.89
N VAL A 15 -23.62 17.09 -0.70
CA VAL A 15 -24.28 16.21 0.30
C VAL A 15 -24.40 14.69 0.07
N ALA A 16 -23.91 13.99 1.10
CA ALA A 16 -23.94 12.57 1.38
C ALA A 16 -25.34 12.02 1.74
N LEU A 17 -25.56 10.72 1.52
CA LEU A 17 -26.48 9.91 2.33
C LEU A 17 -26.03 8.44 2.36
N SER A 18 -25.74 7.95 3.56
CA SER A 18 -25.60 6.52 3.85
C SER A 18 -26.98 5.95 4.16
N ILE A 19 -27.35 4.83 3.54
CA ILE A 19 -28.47 4.00 3.98
C ILE A 19 -28.02 2.53 3.95
N VAL A 20 -27.89 1.96 5.15
CA VAL A 20 -27.87 0.51 5.39
C VAL A 20 -29.30 0.00 5.19
N LEU A 21 -29.51 -1.06 4.41
CA LEU A 21 -30.70 -1.89 4.55
C LEU A 21 -30.36 -3.36 4.27
N ALA A 22 -30.40 -4.15 5.35
CA ALA A 22 -30.47 -5.60 5.31
C ALA A 22 -31.90 -6.03 4.91
N GLY A 23 -32.04 -7.12 4.16
CA GLY A 23 -33.37 -7.71 3.92
C GLY A 23 -33.43 -8.76 2.82
N ALA A 24 -33.35 -10.03 3.24
CA ALA A 24 -34.07 -11.20 2.73
C ALA A 24 -34.09 -11.54 1.22
N SER A 25 -33.52 -12.73 0.96
CA SER A 25 -33.64 -13.64 -0.18
C SER A 25 -35.07 -13.94 -0.67
N LEU A 26 -35.26 -14.13 -2.00
CA LEU A 26 -35.64 -15.41 -2.66
C LEU A 26 -36.15 -15.19 -4.11
N ALA A 27 -35.92 -16.24 -4.92
CA ALA A 27 -36.54 -16.58 -6.22
C ALA A 27 -35.83 -16.11 -7.52
N LEU A 28 -34.90 -16.99 -7.94
CA LEU A 28 -34.77 -17.58 -9.28
C LEU A 28 -35.31 -16.79 -10.48
N ASN A 29 -34.42 -16.46 -11.41
CA ASN A 29 -34.55 -16.88 -12.82
C ASN A 29 -33.26 -16.64 -13.60
N GLY A 30 -32.80 -17.68 -14.30
CA GLY A 30 -31.82 -17.56 -15.39
C GLY A 30 -30.35 -17.57 -14.98
N ALA A 31 -29.87 -18.71 -14.47
CA ALA A 31 -28.44 -18.98 -14.41
C ALA A 31 -27.88 -19.14 -15.83
N HIS A 32 -27.49 -18.02 -16.45
CA HIS A 32 -26.44 -18.04 -17.45
C HIS A 32 -25.15 -18.33 -16.69
N ALA A 33 -24.73 -19.59 -16.67
CA ALA A 33 -23.37 -19.96 -16.32
C ALA A 33 -22.45 -19.37 -17.38
N GLN A 34 -22.16 -18.07 -17.24
CA GLN A 34 -20.90 -17.54 -17.70
C GLN A 34 -19.88 -18.31 -16.90
N THR A 35 -19.22 -19.28 -17.52
CA THR A 35 -17.94 -19.79 -17.04
C THR A 35 -17.03 -18.58 -16.95
N VAL A 36 -17.10 -17.88 -15.81
CA VAL A 36 -16.04 -16.99 -15.36
C VAL A 36 -14.86 -17.93 -15.29
N ALA A 37 -13.94 -17.79 -16.23
CA ALA A 37 -12.66 -18.46 -16.15
C ALA A 37 -12.16 -18.20 -14.74
N ASP A 38 -11.92 -19.26 -13.96
CA ASP A 38 -11.23 -19.14 -12.68
C ASP A 38 -9.93 -18.40 -12.97
N VAL A 39 -9.91 -17.10 -12.68
CA VAL A 39 -8.69 -16.33 -12.65
C VAL A 39 -7.98 -16.88 -11.43
N ALA A 40 -7.12 -17.87 -11.66
CA ALA A 40 -6.17 -18.32 -10.67
C ALA A 40 -5.33 -17.09 -10.30
N VAL A 41 -5.72 -16.41 -9.22
CA VAL A 41 -4.86 -15.44 -8.58
C VAL A 41 -3.78 -16.27 -7.93
N GLU A 42 -2.72 -16.55 -8.67
CA GLU A 42 -1.47 -17.06 -8.10
C GLU A 42 -1.11 -16.10 -6.97
N GLY A 43 -1.17 -16.60 -5.73
CA GLY A 43 -0.98 -15.79 -4.54
C GLY A 43 0.44 -15.26 -4.51
N ARG A 44 0.64 -14.02 -4.97
CA ARG A 44 1.92 -13.33 -4.87
C ARG A 44 2.26 -13.13 -3.40
N GLU A 45 3.52 -13.32 -3.06
CA GLU A 45 4.00 -13.01 -1.72
C GLU A 45 4.04 -11.50 -1.48
N ALA A 46 3.91 -11.08 -0.22
CA ALA A 46 3.92 -9.67 0.13
C ALA A 46 5.31 -9.04 -0.09
N THR A 47 5.38 -8.01 -0.94
CA THR A 47 6.59 -7.21 -1.19
C THR A 47 6.62 -5.92 -0.36
N THR A 48 5.72 -5.82 0.62
CA THR A 48 5.64 -4.77 1.62
C THR A 48 5.43 -5.40 3.00
N THR A 49 6.00 -4.77 4.02
CA THR A 49 5.78 -5.13 5.43
C THR A 49 5.96 -3.91 6.32
N THR A 50 5.55 -4.02 7.58
CA THR A 50 5.67 -2.93 8.56
C THR A 50 6.46 -3.37 9.78
N VAL A 51 7.27 -2.48 10.33
CA VAL A 51 8.08 -2.70 11.54
C VAL A 51 7.63 -1.74 12.63
N ALA A 52 7.10 -2.31 13.72
CA ALA A 52 6.82 -1.56 14.94
C ALA A 52 8.14 -1.22 15.66
N TYR A 53 8.28 0.05 16.05
CA TYR A 53 9.51 0.57 16.64
C TYR A 53 9.29 1.38 17.93
N LEU A 54 8.03 1.60 18.31
CA LEU A 54 7.67 2.32 19.54
C LEU A 54 8.21 1.61 20.79
N GLY A 55 8.84 2.38 21.66
CA GLY A 55 9.44 1.87 22.90
C GLY A 55 10.62 0.91 22.70
N ARG A 56 11.09 0.72 21.46
CA ARG A 56 12.16 -0.24 21.14
C ARG A 56 13.52 0.41 21.05
N ALA A 57 14.54 -0.34 21.48
CA ALA A 57 15.93 0.09 21.37
C ALA A 57 16.32 0.32 19.90
N PRO A 58 17.10 1.38 19.58
CA PRO A 58 17.49 1.69 18.20
C PRO A 58 18.15 0.51 17.46
N GLU A 59 18.94 -0.29 18.17
CA GLU A 59 19.65 -1.46 17.64
C GLU A 59 18.67 -2.57 17.24
N ALA A 60 17.61 -2.78 18.04
CA ALA A 60 16.56 -3.74 17.73
C ALA A 60 15.78 -3.29 16.49
N VAL A 61 15.44 -2.00 16.38
CA VAL A 61 14.76 -1.45 15.19
C VAL A 61 15.61 -1.66 13.94
N ARG A 62 16.93 -1.41 14.03
CA ARG A 62 17.86 -1.61 12.91
C ARG A 62 17.93 -3.06 12.44
N ARG A 63 17.98 -4.01 13.36
CA ARG A 63 17.98 -5.44 13.04
C ARG A 63 16.68 -5.84 12.35
N ASP A 64 15.55 -5.46 12.93
CA ASP A 64 14.24 -5.89 12.45
C ASP A 64 13.90 -5.25 11.08
N VAL A 65 14.35 -4.02 10.81
CA VAL A 65 14.26 -3.41 9.48
C VAL A 65 15.09 -4.17 8.45
N ARG A 66 16.30 -4.63 8.79
CA ARG A 66 17.14 -5.42 7.86
C ARG A 66 16.53 -6.80 7.58
N GLU A 67 15.96 -7.43 8.60
CA GLU A 67 15.26 -8.70 8.45
C GLU A 67 14.03 -8.55 7.55
N ALA A 68 13.19 -7.53 7.82
CA ALA A 68 12.05 -7.18 7.00
C ALA A 68 12.44 -6.89 5.54
N ALA A 69 13.54 -6.18 5.30
CA ALA A 69 14.06 -5.93 3.96
C ALA A 69 14.48 -7.25 3.27
N GLY A 70 15.10 -8.17 4.01
CA GLY A 70 15.43 -9.51 3.56
C GLY A 70 14.19 -10.31 3.10
N GLN A 71 13.12 -10.24 3.89
CA GLN A 71 11.85 -10.91 3.62
C GLN A 71 11.18 -10.37 2.36
N VAL A 72 10.94 -9.04 2.28
CA VAL A 72 10.20 -8.46 1.15
C VAL A 72 10.96 -8.54 -0.18
N CYS A 73 12.29 -8.39 -0.16
CA CYS A 73 13.09 -8.57 -1.37
C CYS A 73 13.19 -10.05 -1.78
N GLY A 74 13.16 -10.98 -0.81
CA GLY A 74 13.07 -12.41 -1.11
C GLY A 74 11.71 -12.79 -1.71
N ALA A 75 10.62 -12.20 -1.21
CA ALA A 75 9.29 -12.33 -1.78
C ALA A 75 9.23 -11.78 -3.20
N ALA A 76 9.79 -10.59 -3.47
CA ALA A 76 9.85 -10.04 -4.83
C ALA A 76 10.62 -10.93 -5.80
N LEU A 77 11.73 -11.53 -5.35
CA LEU A 77 12.47 -12.50 -6.16
C LEU A 77 11.58 -13.72 -6.50
N ARG A 78 10.84 -14.27 -5.53
CA ARG A 78 9.91 -15.40 -5.77
C ARG A 78 8.72 -15.02 -6.65
N ASN A 79 8.27 -13.77 -6.56
CA ASN A 79 7.24 -13.20 -7.45
C ASN A 79 7.76 -12.86 -8.85
N SER A 80 9.05 -13.07 -9.15
CA SER A 80 9.69 -12.64 -10.40
C SER A 80 9.60 -11.12 -10.65
N GLU A 81 9.53 -10.33 -9.58
CA GLU A 81 9.51 -8.85 -9.62
C GLU A 81 10.91 -8.24 -9.44
N LEU A 82 11.91 -9.06 -9.17
CA LEU A 82 13.30 -8.67 -8.91
C LEU A 82 14.26 -9.68 -9.51
N GLU A 83 15.28 -9.20 -10.23
CA GLU A 83 16.34 -10.07 -10.76
C GLU A 83 17.20 -10.64 -9.63
N PRO A 84 17.72 -11.88 -9.75
CA PRO A 84 18.58 -12.49 -8.73
C PRO A 84 19.80 -11.64 -8.37
N LEU A 85 20.38 -10.95 -9.36
CA LEU A 85 21.56 -10.09 -9.19
C LEU A 85 21.25 -8.82 -8.37
N ASP A 86 19.99 -8.38 -8.37
CA ASP A 86 19.53 -7.19 -7.67
C ASP A 86 19.10 -7.47 -6.23
N LEU A 87 19.08 -8.75 -5.80
CA LEU A 87 18.63 -9.12 -4.46
C LEU A 87 19.39 -8.39 -3.35
N ARG A 88 20.72 -8.32 -3.47
CA ARG A 88 21.56 -7.63 -2.48
C ARG A 88 21.30 -6.12 -2.50
N TRP A 89 21.23 -5.53 -3.70
CA TRP A 89 20.92 -4.12 -3.87
C TRP A 89 19.55 -3.75 -3.28
N CYS A 90 18.53 -4.58 -3.52
CA CYS A 90 17.18 -4.39 -2.97
C CYS A 90 17.22 -4.36 -1.45
N ARG A 91 17.85 -5.35 -0.82
CA ARG A 91 17.94 -5.47 0.64
C ARG A 91 18.63 -4.26 1.26
N ASP A 92 19.80 -3.90 0.73
CA ASP A 92 20.60 -2.80 1.24
C ASP A 92 19.87 -1.46 1.06
N THR A 93 19.25 -1.25 -0.10
CA THR A 93 18.57 0.02 -0.42
C THR A 93 17.24 0.16 0.33
N ALA A 94 16.45 -0.91 0.45
CA ALA A 94 15.21 -0.92 1.23
C ALA A 94 15.51 -0.65 2.71
N ALA A 95 16.48 -1.35 3.30
CA ALA A 95 16.89 -1.12 4.69
C ALA A 95 17.40 0.32 4.90
N ALA A 96 18.28 0.81 4.01
CA ALA A 96 18.81 2.17 4.10
C ALA A 96 17.72 3.24 3.96
N ARG A 97 16.73 3.03 3.08
CA ARG A 97 15.58 3.93 2.94
C ARG A 97 14.76 3.97 4.24
N THR A 98 14.35 2.82 4.76
CA THR A 98 13.52 2.77 5.97
C THR A 98 14.26 3.31 7.19
N LEU A 99 15.57 3.06 7.32
CA LEU A 99 16.36 3.61 8.42
C LEU A 99 16.58 5.13 8.33
N ARG A 100 16.64 5.70 7.12
CA ARG A 100 16.63 7.16 6.95
C ARG A 100 15.30 7.76 7.42
N THR A 101 14.17 7.13 7.08
CA THR A 101 12.85 7.54 7.59
C THR A 101 12.81 7.46 9.11
N TYR A 102 13.27 6.36 9.70
CA TYR A 102 13.34 6.19 11.15
C TYR A 102 14.19 7.27 11.83
N ALA A 103 15.37 7.56 11.29
CA ALA A 103 16.25 8.61 11.81
C ALA A 103 15.59 9.99 11.75
N SER A 104 14.90 10.30 10.65
CA SER A 104 14.15 11.54 10.49
C SER A 104 13.01 11.66 11.51
N LEU A 105 12.20 10.62 11.67
CA LEU A 105 11.09 10.60 12.63
C LEU A 105 11.59 10.76 14.07
N ARG A 106 12.71 10.11 14.40
CA ARG A 106 13.36 10.25 15.70
C ARG A 106 13.88 11.67 15.95
N ALA A 107 14.52 12.29 14.96
CA ALA A 107 15.03 13.65 15.08
C ALA A 107 13.90 14.68 15.29
N GLN A 108 12.71 14.41 14.73
CA GLN A 108 11.53 15.26 14.85
C GLN A 108 10.72 15.00 16.13
N GLY A 109 11.14 14.06 16.99
CA GLY A 109 10.36 13.65 18.17
C GLY A 109 9.07 12.90 17.83
N LEU A 110 8.84 12.56 16.55
CA LEU A 110 7.67 11.85 16.05
C LEU A 110 7.83 10.33 16.20
N ALA A 111 8.41 9.87 17.31
CA ALA A 111 8.56 8.44 17.56
C ALA A 111 7.19 7.73 17.63
N ALA A 112 6.13 8.47 17.97
CA ALA A 112 4.71 8.10 17.93
C ALA A 112 4.13 7.88 16.52
N ALA A 113 4.87 8.21 15.45
CA ALA A 113 4.38 8.08 14.09
C ALA A 113 4.16 6.61 13.69
N ALA A 114 3.28 6.41 12.72
CA ALA A 114 2.91 5.14 12.10
C ALA A 114 4.09 4.16 11.91
N PRO A 115 3.83 2.84 11.92
CA PRO A 115 4.89 1.83 11.81
C PRO A 115 5.75 2.02 10.56
N LEU A 116 7.02 1.64 10.65
CA LEU A 116 7.97 1.82 9.55
C LEU A 116 7.63 0.85 8.43
N GLU A 117 7.27 1.40 7.27
CA GLU A 117 7.06 0.57 6.10
C GLU A 117 8.39 0.18 5.45
N VAL A 118 8.54 -1.11 5.17
CA VAL A 118 9.63 -1.68 4.39
C VAL A 118 9.01 -2.24 3.12
N ARG A 119 9.46 -1.75 1.97
CA ARG A 119 8.95 -2.17 0.67
C ARG A 119 10.08 -2.34 -0.33
N VAL A 120 9.83 -3.19 -1.32
CA VAL A 120 10.71 -3.36 -2.47
C VAL A 120 10.80 -2.07 -3.27
N LEU A 121 11.98 -1.80 -3.81
CA LEU A 121 12.21 -0.70 -4.74
C LEU A 121 12.30 -1.30 -6.14
N ALA A 122 11.64 -0.67 -7.11
CA ALA A 122 11.76 -1.08 -8.51
C ALA A 122 13.25 -1.09 -8.89
N ALA A 123 13.70 -2.21 -9.49
CA ALA A 123 15.06 -2.36 -10.00
C ALA A 123 15.40 -1.27 -11.03
N ARG A 124 16.70 -1.00 -11.20
CA ARG A 124 17.21 0.05 -12.10
C ARG A 124 17.25 -0.42 -13.55
#